data_AF-A0A0M8Q4R7-F1
#
_entry.id   AF-A0A0M8Q4R7-F1
#
_cell.length_a   1.000
_cell.length_b   1.000
_cell.length_c   1.000
_cell.angle_alpha   90.00
_cell.angle_beta   90.00
_cell.angle_gamma   90.00
#
_symmetry.space_group_name_H-M   'P 1'
#
loop_
_entity.id
_entity.type
_entity.pdbx_description
1 polymer ?
#
loop_
_entity_poly.entity_id
_entity_poly.type
_entity_poly.pdbx_seq_one_letter_code
_entity_poly.pdbx_strand_id
1 'polypeptide(L)' 'MKVGIVGATGYGWLELIRFLHNHKAVKRIDLFTSSEEGVIFSFKFGHLVHIADTPLQKIDYGALEKLDVVFTSRPSE' A
#
# COMPACT_ATOMS: atom_id res chain seq x y z
N MET A 1 -6.73 -11.45 -6.06
CA MET A 1 -6.93 -9.99 -6.09
C MET A 1 -5.59 -9.30 -5.89
N LYS A 2 -5.21 -8.43 -6.82
CA LYS A 2 -4.09 -7.50 -6.74
C LYS A 2 -4.63 -6.17 -6.25
N VAL A 3 -4.09 -5.68 -5.15
CA VAL A 3 -4.58 -4.48 -4.48
C VAL A 3 -3.51 -3.41 -4.52
N GLY A 4 -3.89 -2.19 -4.92
CA GLY A 4 -3.08 -1.00 -4.78
C GLY A 4 -3.50 -0.17 -3.58
N ILE A 5 -2.53 0.40 -2.87
CA ILE A 5 -2.79 1.42 -1.84
C ILE A 5 -1.97 2.66 -2.18
N VAL A 6 -2.65 3.78 -2.36
CA VAL A 6 -2.02 5.08 -2.66
C VAL A 6 -2.08 5.97 -1.42
N GLY A 7 -0.92 6.47 -0.99
CA GLY A 7 -0.83 7.46 0.10
C GLY A 7 -0.97 6.87 1.51
N ALA A 8 -0.38 5.70 1.75
CA ALA A 8 -0.48 4.96 3.01
C ALA A 8 0.26 5.60 4.22
N THR A 9 0.04 6.87 4.56
CA THR A 9 0.87 7.61 5.53
C THR A 9 0.34 7.70 6.97
N GLY A 10 -0.67 6.91 7.33
CA GLY A 10 -1.37 7.00 8.62
C GLY A 10 -1.85 5.65 9.16
N TYR A 11 -2.18 5.60 10.44
CA TYR A 11 -2.54 4.36 11.16
C TYR A 11 -3.76 3.62 10.59
N GLY A 12 -4.72 4.30 9.95
CA GLY A 12 -5.85 3.63 9.29
C GLY A 12 -5.41 2.69 8.16
N TRP A 13 -4.33 3.07 7.45
CA TRP A 13 -3.76 2.25 6.39
C TRP A 13 -3.05 1.01 6.91
N LEU A 14 -2.50 1.12 8.11
CA LEU A 14 -1.84 0.02 8.77
C LEU A 14 -2.80 -1.15 9.02
N GLU A 15 -3.97 -0.84 9.55
CA GLU A 15 -5.02 -1.82 9.82
C GLU A 15 -5.57 -2.40 8.52
N LEU A 16 -5.74 -1.58 7.48
CA LEU A 16 -6.14 -2.07 6.17
C LEU A 16 -5.11 -3.07 5.61
N ILE A 17 -3.82 -2.76 5.67
CA ILE A 17 -2.75 -3.66 5.22
C ILE A 17 -2.78 -4.96 6.02
N ARG A 18 -2.97 -4.88 7.35
CA ARG A 18 -3.08 -6.07 8.23
C ARG A 18 -4.27 -6.96 7.86
N PHE A 19 -5.43 -6.37 7.55
CA PHE A 19 -6.60 -7.12 7.10
C PHE A 19 -6.39 -7.74 5.71
N LEU A 20 -5.85 -6.97 4.76
CA LEU A 20 -5.62 -7.42 3.39
C LEU A 20 -4.55 -8.52 3.32
N HIS A 21 -3.48 -8.41 4.11
CA HIS A 21 -2.42 -9.41 4.19
C HIS A 21 -2.95 -10.78 4.63
N ASN A 22 -3.91 -10.80 5.56
CA ASN A 22 -4.54 -12.03 6.05
C ASN A 22 -5.73 -12.51 5.19
N HIS A 23 -6.11 -11.77 4.14
CA HIS A 23 -7.30 -12.08 3.35
C HIS A 23 -6.98 -13.06 2.21
N LYS A 24 -7.55 -14.27 2.24
CA LYS A 24 -7.27 -15.37 1.28
C LYS A 24 -7.41 -15.01 -0.20
N ALA A 25 -8.30 -14.07 -0.54
CA ALA A 25 -8.49 -13.63 -1.92
C ALA A 25 -7.42 -12.63 -2.41
N VAL A 26 -6.71 -11.97 -1.48
CA VAL A 26 -5.64 -11.01 -1.80
C VAL A 26 -4.36 -11.80 -2.05
N LYS A 27 -3.76 -11.59 -3.22
CA LYS A 27 -2.54 -12.28 -3.64
C LYS A 27 -1.32 -11.36 -3.62
N ARG A 28 -1.55 -10.06 -3.73
CA ARG A 28 -0.50 -9.04 -3.84
C ARG A 28 -1.04 -7.70 -3.38
N ILE A 29 -0.20 -6.97 -2.66
CA ILE A 29 -0.45 -5.61 -2.21
C ILE A 29 0.72 -4.76 -2.73
N ASP A 30 0.42 -3.78 -3.57
CA ASP A 30 1.38 -2.80 -4.08
C ASP A 30 1.12 -1.44 -3.39
N LEU A 31 2.18 -0.84 -2.88
CA LEU A 31 2.12 0.42 -2.13
C LEU A 31 2.68 1.55 -2.99
N PHE A 32 1.92 2.62 -3.12
CA PHE A 32 2.25 3.78 -3.95
C PHE A 32 2.30 5.07 -3.12
N THR A 33 3.22 5.96 -3.48
CA THR A 33 3.42 7.26 -2.83
C THR A 33 3.72 8.36 -3.85
N SER A 34 3.39 9.60 -3.49
CA SER A 34 3.70 10.79 -4.28
C SER A 34 5.03 11.44 -3.91
N SER A 35 5.53 11.24 -2.70
CA SER A 35 6.68 11.99 -2.16
C SER A 35 7.80 11.15 -1.55
N GLU A 36 7.58 9.84 -1.33
CA GLU A 36 8.49 9.00 -0.54
C GLU A 36 8.92 7.73 -1.29
N GLU A 37 9.12 7.85 -2.59
CA GLU A 37 9.52 6.74 -3.46
C GLU A 37 10.80 6.07 -2.93
N GLY A 38 10.82 4.73 -2.95
CA GLY A 38 11.97 3.93 -2.53
C GLY A 38 12.11 3.72 -1.02
N VAL A 39 11.33 4.44 -0.19
CA VAL A 39 11.30 4.20 1.26
C VAL A 39 10.65 2.84 1.53
N ILE A 40 11.28 2.02 2.35
CA ILE A 40 10.71 0.75 2.79
C ILE A 40 9.57 1.06 3.77
N PHE A 41 8.37 0.58 3.46
CA PHE A 41 7.19 0.90 4.25
C PHE A 41 7.30 0.46 5.72
N SER A 42 7.88 -0.71 5.97
CA SER A 42 8.12 -1.23 7.33
C SER A 42 9.10 -0.40 8.16
N PHE A 43 9.96 0.43 7.55
CA PHE A 43 10.83 1.36 8.30
C PHE A 43 10.05 2.49 8.97
N LYS A 44 8.89 2.84 8.42
CA LYS A 44 7.99 3.83 9.04
C LYS A 44 7.15 3.24 10.18
N PHE A 45 6.91 1.94 10.11
CA PHE A 45 6.05 1.22 11.03
C PHE A 45 6.71 -0.10 11.42
N GLY A 46 7.53 -0.09 12.48
CA GLY A 46 8.33 -1.26 12.87
C GLY A 46 7.54 -2.55 13.17
N HIS A 47 6.22 -2.46 13.35
CA HIS A 47 5.32 -3.60 13.53
C HIS A 47 4.80 -4.20 12.21
N LEU A 48 5.15 -3.61 11.06
CA LEU A 48 4.91 -4.15 9.72
C LEU A 48 6.14 -4.83 9.11
N VAL A 49 7.23 -4.92 9.86
CA VAL A 49 8.38 -5.77 9.51
C VAL A 49 7.84 -7.19 9.33
N HIS A 50 8.07 -7.78 8.15
CA HIS A 50 7.51 -9.06 7.65
C HIS A 50 6.10 -9.05 7.05
N ILE A 51 5.35 -7.95 7.15
CA ILE A 51 3.99 -7.82 6.57
C ILE A 51 4.03 -7.05 5.24
N ALA A 52 4.85 -5.99 5.19
CA ALA A 52 4.97 -5.10 4.03
C ALA A 52 6.39 -4.51 3.92
N ASP A 53 7.39 -5.38 3.72
CA ASP A 53 8.80 -5.00 3.48
C ASP A 53 9.09 -4.55 2.03
N THR A 54 8.06 -4.09 1.32
CA THR A 54 8.17 -3.60 -0.05
C THR A 54 8.53 -2.12 -0.07
N PRO A 55 9.42 -1.68 -0.98
CA PRO A 55 9.65 -0.26 -1.21
C PRO A 55 8.38 0.39 -1.77
N LEU A 56 8.12 1.62 -1.32
CA LEU A 56 7.07 2.45 -1.87
C LEU A 56 7.36 2.76 -3.34
N GLN A 57 6.38 2.50 -4.19
CA GLN A 57 6.48 2.75 -5.63
C GLN A 57 5.95 4.14 -5.96
N LYS A 58 6.48 4.75 -7.01
CA LYS A 58 5.87 5.96 -7.58
C LYS A 58 4.51 5.63 -8.16
N ILE A 59 3.55 6.55 -8.03
CA ILE A 59 2.25 6.44 -8.68
C ILE A 59 2.45 6.40 -10.20
N ASP A 60 2.16 5.26 -10.80
CA ASP A 60 2.24 5.01 -12.24
C ASP A 60 0.92 4.44 -12.76
N TYR A 61 0.31 5.10 -13.75
CA TYR A 61 -0.99 4.69 -14.28
C TYR A 61 -0.96 3.30 -14.91
N GLY A 62 0.13 2.94 -15.60
CA GLY A 62 0.29 1.61 -16.19
C GLY A 62 0.45 0.48 -15.16
N ALA A 63 0.98 0.80 -13.97
CA ALA A 63 1.00 -0.11 -12.83
C ALA A 63 -0.39 -0.23 -12.18
N LEU A 64 -1.10 0.89 -12.01
CA LEU A 64 -2.44 0.92 -11.41
C LEU A 64 -3.49 0.16 -12.24
N GLU A 65 -3.43 0.25 -13.57
CA GLU A 65 -4.34 -0.49 -14.47
C GLU A 65 -4.23 -2.01 -14.34
N LYS A 66 -3.11 -2.52 -13.80
CA LYS A 66 -2.89 -3.96 -13.60
C LYS A 66 -3.48 -4.49 -12.29
N LEU A 67 -4.06 -3.62 -11.48
CA LEU A 67 -4.62 -3.91 -10.17
C LEU A 67 -6.13 -4.11 -10.27
N ASP A 68 -6.65 -5.01 -9.45
CA ASP A 68 -8.08 -5.31 -9.43
C ASP A 68 -8.84 -4.26 -8.60
N VAL A 69 -8.20 -3.71 -7.55
CA VAL A 69 -8.77 -2.72 -6.63
C VAL A 69 -7.68 -1.74 -6.21
N VAL A 70 -8.01 -0.46 -6.12
CA VAL A 70 -7.11 0.59 -5.60
C VAL A 70 -7.79 1.32 -4.45
N PHE A 71 -7.16 1.30 -3.28
CA PHE A 71 -7.52 2.12 -2.13
C PHE A 71 -6.72 3.43 -2.14
N THR A 72 -7.39 4.54 -1.92
CA THR A 72 -6.77 5.87 -1.88
C THR A 72 -7.42 6.72 -0.79
N SER A 73 -6.61 7.43 -0.01
CA SER A 73 -7.09 8.49 0.87
C SER A 73 -6.70 9.79 0.21
N ARG A 74 -7.65 10.39 -0.48
CA ARG A 74 -7.58 11.82 -0.73
C ARG A 74 -8.12 12.51 0.53
N PRO A 75 -7.44 13.51 1.09
CA PRO A 75 -8.11 14.47 1.96
C PRO A 75 -9.37 14.96 1.25
N SER A 76 -10.48 15.11 1.97
CA SER A 76 -11.67 15.75 1.43
C SER A 76 -11.37 17.22 1.14
N GLU A 77 -11.13 17.54 -0.12
CA GLU A 77 -11.36 18.86 -0.72
C GLU A 77 -12.46 18.71 -1.76
#